data_AF-A0A944SIN3-F1
#
_entry.id   AF-A0A944SIN3-F1
#
_cell.length_a   1.000
_cell.length_b   1.000
_cell.length_c   1.000
_cell.angle_alpha   90.00
_cell.angle_beta   90.00
_cell.angle_gamma   90.00
#
_symmetry.space_group_name_H-M   'P 1'
#
loop_
_entity.id
_entity.type
_entity.pdbx_description
1 polymer ?
#
loop_
_entity_poly.entity_id
_entity_poly.type
_entity_poly.pdbx_seq_one_letter_code
_entity_poly.pdbx_strand_id
1 'polypeptide(L)'
;MSKFAKFALSALLSFVFTNTVIAAPLTAKDVTECDRLAADPEDQNRIALAVFTKEMSAIAALKACQSAYENDPTNLRLIHQYGRTLLVNDRMEGLEILTLSAEKEYVASQKALGHFFYTESSPQRDYEKSFHWFQRAANNGDQIV
;
A
#
# COMPACT_ATOMS: atom_id res chain seq x y z
N MET A 1 71.81 -25.18 27.23
CA MET A 1 72.87 -24.15 27.35
C MET A 1 72.44 -22.93 26.54
N SER A 2 72.25 -21.79 27.23
CA SER A 2 72.40 -20.35 26.83
C SER A 2 72.59 -20.03 25.33
N LYS A 3 72.10 -18.98 24.67
CA LYS A 3 71.45 -17.65 24.93
C LYS A 3 71.01 -17.19 23.50
N PHE A 4 70.04 -16.33 23.25
CA PHE A 4 70.08 -14.87 23.42
C PHE A 4 68.70 -14.28 23.10
N ALA A 5 68.33 -13.25 23.87
CA ALA A 5 67.17 -12.39 23.70
C ALA A 5 67.17 -11.62 22.36
N LYS A 6 66.01 -11.05 21.97
CA LYS A 6 65.89 -9.62 21.58
C LYS A 6 64.43 -9.18 21.27
N PHE A 7 64.07 -8.09 21.96
CA PHE A 7 63.20 -6.94 21.63
C PHE A 7 61.67 -7.03 21.46
N ALA A 8 61.03 -6.30 22.37
CA ALA A 8 59.68 -5.76 22.35
C ALA A 8 59.52 -4.57 21.40
N LEU A 9 58.31 -4.29 20.92
CA LEU A 9 57.61 -3.01 21.16
C LEU A 9 56.13 -3.08 20.74
N SER A 10 55.28 -2.60 21.64
CA SER A 10 53.83 -2.42 21.54
C SER A 10 53.41 -1.30 20.58
N ALA A 11 52.28 -1.46 19.90
CA ALA A 11 51.48 -0.34 19.41
C ALA A 11 49.99 -0.60 19.69
N LEU A 12 49.47 0.07 20.72
CA LEU A 12 48.04 0.21 21.01
C LEU A 12 47.43 1.16 19.96
N LEU A 13 46.72 0.62 18.98
CA LEU A 13 45.93 1.43 18.06
C LEU A 13 44.61 1.81 18.74
N SER A 14 44.48 3.06 19.14
CA SER A 14 43.23 3.66 19.62
C SER A 14 42.23 3.74 18.47
N PHE A 15 41.22 2.89 18.46
CA PHE A 15 40.09 3.01 17.54
C PHE A 15 39.19 4.17 17.99
N VAL A 16 39.30 5.30 17.31
CA VAL A 16 38.34 6.39 17.42
C VAL A 16 37.11 5.97 16.62
N PHE A 17 36.05 5.53 17.31
CA PHE A 17 34.75 5.31 16.67
C PHE A 17 34.14 6.68 16.35
N THR A 18 34.27 7.12 15.10
CA THR A 18 33.48 8.24 14.60
C THR A 18 32.03 7.76 14.50
N ASN A 19 31.18 8.26 15.38
CA ASN A 19 29.73 8.06 15.32
C ASN A 19 29.18 8.82 14.10
N THR A 20 29.25 8.20 12.93
CA THR A 20 28.52 8.67 11.75
C THR A 20 27.05 8.24 11.90
N VAL A 21 26.22 9.20 12.29
CA VAL A 21 24.76 9.06 12.17
C VAL A 21 24.43 9.06 10.68
N ILE A 22 24.19 7.88 10.10
CA ILE A 22 23.59 7.77 8.78
C ILE A 22 22.11 8.05 8.96
N ALA A 23 21.67 9.27 8.64
CA ALA A 23 20.26 9.55 8.48
C ALA A 23 19.74 8.73 7.30
N ALA A 24 18.82 7.80 7.54
CA ALA A 24 18.13 7.10 6.47
C ALA A 24 17.40 8.15 5.59
N PRO A 25 17.52 8.08 4.25
CA PRO A 25 16.78 9.00 3.40
C PRO A 25 15.28 8.74 3.56
N LEU A 26 14.52 9.79 3.89
CA LEU A 26 13.07 9.80 3.79
C LEU A 26 12.72 9.59 2.32
N THR A 27 12.34 8.37 1.93
CA THR A 27 11.91 8.10 0.57
C THR A 27 10.52 8.73 0.39
N ALA A 28 10.48 9.87 -0.31
CA ALA A 28 9.24 10.35 -0.88
C ALA A 28 8.69 9.22 -1.76
N LYS A 29 7.52 8.70 -1.41
CA LYS A 29 6.91 7.56 -2.11
C LYS A 29 6.57 8.00 -3.53
N ASP A 30 7.28 7.47 -4.51
CA ASP A 30 7.13 7.88 -5.91
C ASP A 30 5.70 7.62 -6.44
N VAL A 31 5.21 8.54 -7.27
CA VAL A 31 3.94 8.39 -7.99
C VAL A 31 4.09 7.30 -9.05
N THR A 32 3.38 6.19 -8.87
CA THR A 32 3.39 5.06 -9.79
C THR A 32 2.46 5.30 -10.99
N GLU A 33 2.60 4.48 -12.03
CA GLU A 33 1.63 4.49 -13.14
C GLU A 33 0.24 4.02 -12.69
N CYS A 34 0.16 3.12 -11.71
CA CYS A 34 -1.10 2.76 -11.08
C CYS A 34 -1.78 3.99 -10.45
N ASP A 35 -1.02 4.82 -9.71
CA ASP A 35 -1.55 6.05 -9.12
C ASP A 35 -2.12 6.99 -10.20
N ARG A 36 -1.45 7.13 -11.36
CA ARG A 36 -1.93 7.99 -12.45
C ARG A 36 -3.20 7.47 -13.13
N LEU A 37 -3.37 6.15 -13.21
CA LEU A 37 -4.45 5.52 -13.98
C LEU A 37 -5.63 5.06 -13.13
N ALA A 38 -5.47 4.94 -11.81
CA ALA A 38 -6.44 4.28 -10.95
C ALA A 38 -6.66 4.93 -9.58
N ALA A 39 -6.10 6.11 -9.30
CA ALA A 39 -6.31 6.79 -8.02
C ALA A 39 -7.80 6.98 -7.73
N ASP A 40 -8.26 6.42 -6.62
CA ASP A 40 -9.66 6.45 -6.23
C ASP A 40 -10.05 7.88 -5.75
N PRO A 41 -11.10 8.49 -6.32
CA PRO A 41 -11.62 9.78 -5.85
C PRO A 41 -11.98 9.83 -4.36
N GLU A 42 -12.31 8.70 -3.75
CA GLU A 42 -12.70 8.59 -2.34
C GLU A 42 -11.53 8.22 -1.43
N ASP A 43 -10.36 7.90 -1.99
CA ASP A 43 -9.16 7.61 -1.20
C ASP A 43 -8.50 8.93 -0.78
N GLN A 44 -8.56 9.22 0.53
CA GLN A 44 -7.91 10.37 1.15
C GLN A 44 -6.38 10.30 1.08
N ASN A 45 -5.80 9.10 0.90
CA ASN A 45 -4.37 8.87 0.83
C ASN A 45 -3.84 8.78 -0.62
N ARG A 46 -4.68 9.10 -1.63
CA ARG A 46 -4.22 9.17 -3.03
C ARG A 46 -3.12 10.22 -3.19
N ILE A 47 -2.18 9.97 -4.11
CA ILE A 47 -1.06 10.89 -4.39
C ILE A 47 -1.04 11.36 -5.86
N ALA A 48 -2.13 11.14 -6.59
CA ALA A 48 -2.31 11.52 -7.98
C ALA A 48 -3.74 12.04 -8.20
N LEU A 49 -4.00 12.55 -9.41
CA LEU A 49 -5.34 13.02 -9.80
C LEU A 49 -6.33 11.87 -9.75
N ALA A 50 -7.52 12.15 -9.23
CA ALA A 50 -8.59 11.17 -9.11
C ALA A 50 -9.03 10.66 -10.50
N VAL A 51 -9.24 9.35 -10.61
CA VAL A 51 -9.70 8.69 -11.84
C VAL A 51 -11.00 7.96 -11.55
N PHE A 52 -12.11 8.49 -12.07
CA PHE A 52 -13.43 7.88 -11.94
C PHE A 52 -13.52 6.58 -12.75
N THR A 53 -14.24 5.58 -12.25
CA THR A 53 -14.37 4.27 -12.91
C THR A 53 -14.87 4.38 -14.35
N LYS A 54 -15.81 5.29 -14.62
CA LYS A 54 -16.35 5.57 -15.97
C LYS A 54 -15.32 6.12 -16.98
N GLU A 55 -14.24 6.72 -16.50
CA GLU A 55 -13.17 7.34 -17.30
C GLU A 55 -11.89 6.50 -17.30
N MET A 56 -11.83 5.47 -16.46
CA MET A 56 -10.65 4.64 -16.28
C MET A 56 -10.35 3.83 -17.54
N SER A 57 -9.09 3.85 -17.98
CA SER A 57 -8.60 2.89 -18.98
C SER A 57 -8.44 1.51 -18.34
N ALA A 58 -9.53 0.73 -18.29
CA ALA A 58 -9.65 -0.47 -17.46
C ALA A 58 -8.48 -1.46 -17.60
N ILE A 59 -8.10 -1.82 -18.84
CA ILE A 59 -7.01 -2.78 -19.10
C ILE A 59 -5.63 -2.19 -18.80
N ALA A 60 -5.40 -0.91 -19.10
CA ALA A 60 -4.12 -0.27 -18.83
C ALA A 60 -3.91 -0.10 -17.31
N ALA A 61 -4.94 0.36 -16.61
CA ALA A 61 -4.96 0.49 -15.16
C ALA A 61 -4.74 -0.86 -14.47
N LEU A 62 -5.41 -1.93 -14.92
CA LEU A 62 -5.23 -3.28 -14.38
C LEU A 62 -3.76 -3.75 -14.47
N LYS A 63 -3.13 -3.60 -15.64
CA LYS A 63 -1.73 -3.99 -15.85
C LYS A 63 -0.78 -3.15 -14.97
N ALA A 64 -0.99 -1.84 -14.91
CA ALA A 64 -0.17 -0.94 -14.12
C ALA A 64 -0.29 -1.22 -12.62
N CYS A 65 -1.51 -1.44 -12.12
CA CYS A 65 -1.75 -1.72 -10.71
C CYS A 65 -1.34 -3.13 -10.29
N GLN A 66 -1.45 -4.12 -11.16
CA GLN A 66 -0.87 -5.44 -10.92
C GLN A 66 0.65 -5.33 -10.70
N SER A 67 1.37 -4.70 -11.63
CA SER A 67 2.82 -4.54 -11.51
C SER A 67 3.21 -3.73 -10.28
N ALA A 68 2.48 -2.65 -9.97
CA ALA A 68 2.73 -1.84 -8.78
C ALA A 68 2.50 -2.63 -7.48
N TYR A 69 1.44 -3.44 -7.41
CA TYR A 69 1.17 -4.34 -6.27
C TYR A 69 2.26 -5.41 -6.12
N GLU A 70 2.72 -6.03 -7.21
CA GLU A 70 3.79 -7.03 -7.17
C GLU A 70 5.12 -6.43 -6.70
N ASN A 71 5.40 -5.18 -7.09
CA ASN A 71 6.63 -4.47 -6.69
C ASN A 71 6.60 -3.99 -5.22
N ASP A 72 5.43 -3.61 -4.71
CA ASP A 72 5.26 -3.13 -3.32
C ASP A 72 3.96 -3.67 -2.70
N PRO A 73 3.94 -4.96 -2.29
CA PRO A 73 2.73 -5.63 -1.80
C PRO A 73 2.34 -5.20 -0.38
N THR A 74 3.12 -4.33 0.26
CA THR A 74 2.84 -3.83 1.62
C THR A 74 2.08 -2.50 1.63
N ASN A 75 1.97 -1.88 0.46
CA ASN A 75 1.45 -0.56 0.29
C ASN A 75 -0.07 -0.57 0.07
N LEU A 76 -0.78 -0.23 1.13
CA LEU A 76 -2.24 -0.33 1.20
C LEU A 76 -2.96 0.42 0.09
N ARG A 77 -2.41 1.58 -0.33
CA ARG A 77 -2.93 2.35 -1.47
C ARG A 77 -2.84 1.59 -2.79
N LEU A 78 -1.72 0.91 -3.05
CA LEU A 78 -1.55 0.13 -4.28
C LEU A 78 -2.39 -1.15 -4.26
N ILE A 79 -2.48 -1.81 -3.09
CA ILE A 79 -3.37 -2.96 -2.88
C ILE A 79 -4.82 -2.55 -3.17
N HIS A 80 -5.27 -1.43 -2.61
CA HIS A 80 -6.60 -0.86 -2.82
C HIS A 80 -6.87 -0.63 -4.31
N GLN A 81 -5.99 0.12 -4.99
CA GLN A 81 -6.14 0.44 -6.40
C GLN A 81 -6.14 -0.82 -7.28
N TYR A 82 -5.31 -1.82 -6.97
CA TYR A 82 -5.33 -3.09 -7.70
C TYR A 82 -6.67 -3.81 -7.55
N GLY A 83 -7.16 -3.97 -6.32
CA GLY A 83 -8.48 -4.56 -6.04
C GLY A 83 -9.61 -3.84 -6.76
N ARG A 84 -9.59 -2.50 -6.74
CA ARG A 84 -10.52 -1.65 -7.49
C ARG A 84 -10.45 -1.90 -9.01
N THR A 85 -9.26 -1.95 -9.59
CA THR A 85 -9.11 -2.21 -11.04
C THR A 85 -9.57 -3.62 -11.44
N LEU A 86 -9.41 -4.62 -10.58
CA LEU A 86 -9.94 -5.97 -10.82
C LEU A 86 -11.47 -5.92 -10.93
N LEU A 87 -12.15 -5.28 -9.98
CA LEU A 87 -13.62 -5.16 -10.01
C LEU A 87 -14.13 -4.39 -11.25
N VAL A 88 -13.43 -3.34 -11.68
CA VAL A 88 -13.76 -2.60 -12.92
C VAL A 88 -13.64 -3.48 -14.17
N ASN A 89 -12.83 -4.54 -14.12
CA ASN A 89 -12.67 -5.52 -15.19
C ASN A 89 -13.50 -6.80 -14.95
N ASP A 90 -14.55 -6.73 -14.12
CA ASP A 90 -15.42 -7.86 -13.76
C ASP A 90 -14.68 -9.05 -13.12
N ARG A 91 -13.53 -8.79 -12.50
CA ARG A 91 -12.70 -9.80 -11.83
C ARG A 91 -12.96 -9.80 -10.32
N MET A 92 -13.74 -10.77 -9.88
CA MET A 92 -14.21 -10.88 -8.50
C MET A 92 -13.09 -11.12 -7.48
N GLU A 93 -11.90 -11.56 -7.91
CA GLU A 93 -10.69 -11.61 -7.06
C GLU A 93 -10.36 -10.24 -6.45
N GLY A 94 -10.85 -9.14 -7.05
CA GLY A 94 -10.73 -7.80 -6.50
C GLY A 94 -11.28 -7.65 -5.08
N LEU A 95 -12.30 -8.41 -4.69
CA LEU A 95 -12.83 -8.39 -3.32
C LEU A 95 -11.82 -8.93 -2.31
N GLU A 96 -11.12 -10.00 -2.66
CA GLU A 96 -10.08 -10.59 -1.82
C GLU A 96 -8.93 -9.60 -1.65
N ILE A 97 -8.48 -8.97 -2.75
CA ILE A 97 -7.43 -7.96 -2.73
C ILE A 97 -7.84 -6.72 -1.90
N LEU A 98 -9.06 -6.22 -2.06
CA LEU A 98 -9.57 -5.11 -1.25
C LEU A 98 -9.61 -5.47 0.23
N THR A 99 -10.00 -6.71 0.56
CA THR A 99 -10.04 -7.20 1.95
C THR A 99 -8.66 -7.14 2.61
N LEU A 100 -7.57 -7.44 1.88
CA LEU A 100 -6.20 -7.37 2.43
C LEU A 100 -5.83 -6.00 3.01
N SER A 101 -6.26 -4.92 2.34
CA SER A 101 -6.01 -3.55 2.81
C SER A 101 -7.10 -3.04 3.75
N ALA A 102 -8.35 -3.44 3.55
CA ALA A 102 -9.45 -3.11 4.45
C ALA A 102 -9.24 -3.66 5.87
N GLU A 103 -8.69 -4.88 6.00
CA GLU A 103 -8.34 -5.46 7.30
C GLU A 103 -7.18 -4.77 8.00
N LYS A 104 -6.37 -4.01 7.24
CA LYS A 104 -5.32 -3.13 7.77
C LYS A 104 -5.83 -1.70 7.96
N GLU A 105 -7.14 -1.55 8.18
CA GLU A 105 -7.80 -0.29 8.48
C GLU A 105 -7.73 0.76 7.36
N TYR A 106 -7.46 0.32 6.12
CA TYR A 106 -7.45 1.22 4.98
C TYR A 106 -8.88 1.62 4.60
N VAL A 107 -9.28 2.82 5.01
CA VAL A 107 -10.64 3.37 4.89
C VAL A 107 -11.20 3.24 3.47
N ALA A 108 -10.42 3.60 2.44
CA ALA A 108 -10.87 3.54 1.05
C ALA A 108 -11.28 2.12 0.62
N SER A 109 -10.56 1.09 1.09
CA SER A 109 -10.92 -0.30 0.79
C SER A 109 -12.15 -0.77 1.57
N GLN A 110 -12.32 -0.32 2.81
CA GLN A 110 -13.53 -0.59 3.58
C GLN A 110 -14.75 0.02 2.89
N LYS A 111 -14.67 1.27 2.41
CA LYS A 111 -15.72 1.91 1.61
C LYS A 111 -15.98 1.15 0.32
N ALA A 112 -14.94 0.78 -0.43
CA ALA A 112 -15.09 0.06 -1.68
C ALA A 112 -15.83 -1.28 -1.50
N LEU A 113 -15.51 -2.03 -0.43
CA LEU A 113 -16.26 -3.25 -0.06
C LEU A 113 -17.71 -2.93 0.33
N GLY A 114 -17.92 -1.89 1.15
CA GLY A 114 -19.24 -1.41 1.54
C GLY A 114 -20.14 -1.10 0.34
N HIS A 115 -19.61 -0.34 -0.63
CA HIS A 115 -20.29 0.00 -1.88
C HIS A 115 -20.56 -1.23 -2.74
N PHE A 116 -19.58 -2.13 -2.88
CA PHE A 116 -19.75 -3.33 -3.66
C PHE A 116 -20.89 -4.20 -3.14
N PHE A 117 -20.99 -4.40 -1.83
CA PHE A 117 -22.06 -5.19 -1.23
C PHE A 117 -23.41 -4.45 -1.17
N TYR A 118 -23.42 -3.12 -1.21
CA TYR A 118 -24.63 -2.31 -1.24
C TYR A 118 -25.30 -2.28 -2.63
N THR A 119 -24.47 -2.21 -3.67
CA THR A 119 -24.90 -1.91 -5.03
C THR A 119 -25.87 -2.95 -5.57
N GLU A 120 -27.01 -2.50 -6.12
CA GLU A 120 -28.08 -3.39 -6.61
C GLU A 120 -27.65 -4.31 -7.74
N SER A 121 -26.74 -3.84 -8.61
CA SER A 121 -26.20 -4.65 -9.70
C SER A 121 -25.09 -5.63 -9.27
N SER A 122 -24.70 -5.63 -7.99
CA SER A 122 -23.67 -6.52 -7.49
C SER A 122 -24.16 -7.97 -7.42
N PRO A 123 -23.42 -8.95 -7.99
CA PRO A 123 -23.81 -10.35 -7.94
C PRO A 123 -23.72 -10.96 -6.52
N GLN A 124 -23.06 -10.28 -5.58
CA GLN A 124 -22.93 -10.73 -4.19
C GLN A 124 -23.55 -9.71 -3.21
N ARG A 125 -24.55 -8.92 -3.64
CA ARG A 125 -25.22 -7.94 -2.77
C ARG A 125 -25.62 -8.53 -1.42
N ASP A 126 -25.22 -7.84 -0.37
CA ASP A 126 -25.35 -8.29 1.02
C ASP A 126 -25.33 -7.05 1.93
N TYR A 127 -26.50 -6.66 2.42
CA TYR A 127 -26.63 -5.44 3.21
C TYR A 127 -25.96 -5.52 4.58
N GLU A 128 -25.88 -6.71 5.17
CA GLU A 128 -25.20 -6.90 6.45
C GLU A 128 -23.70 -6.73 6.30
N LYS A 129 -23.11 -7.30 5.24
CA LYS A 129 -21.69 -7.07 4.91
C LYS A 129 -21.42 -5.63 4.54
N SER A 130 -22.31 -5.01 3.77
CA SER A 130 -22.19 -3.60 3.42
C SER A 130 -22.16 -2.71 4.68
N PHE A 131 -23.14 -2.90 5.59
CA PHE A 131 -23.18 -2.19 6.86
C PHE A 131 -21.93 -2.44 7.69
N HIS A 132 -21.47 -3.69 7.79
CA HIS A 132 -20.23 -4.03 8.49
C HIS A 132 -19.03 -3.22 7.99
N TRP A 133 -18.82 -3.16 6.68
CA TRP A 133 -17.68 -2.46 6.10
C TRP A 133 -17.79 -0.94 6.21
N PHE A 134 -18.97 -0.37 5.98
CA PHE A 134 -19.18 1.07 6.18
C PHE A 134 -19.01 1.48 7.65
N GLN A 135 -19.50 0.67 8.59
CA GLN A 135 -19.29 0.93 10.01
C GLN A 135 -17.81 0.91 10.38
N ARG A 136 -17.02 0.00 9.82
CA ARG A 136 -15.56 0.00 10.00
C ARG A 136 -14.90 1.24 9.39
N ALA A 137 -15.31 1.65 8.19
CA ALA A 137 -14.80 2.86 7.55
C ALA A 137 -15.06 4.10 8.43
N ALA A 138 -16.29 4.26 8.91
CA ALA A 138 -16.67 5.35 9.82
C ALA A 138 -15.84 5.35 11.12
N ASN A 139 -15.62 4.18 11.73
CA ASN A 139 -14.81 4.06 12.94
C ASN A 139 -13.32 4.39 12.70
N ASN A 140 -12.82 4.19 11.48
CA ASN A 140 -11.44 4.47 11.09
C ASN A 140 -11.24 5.88 10.50
N GLY A 141 -12.23 6.76 10.64
CA GLY A 141 -12.09 8.16 10.26
C GLY A 141 -12.58 8.50 8.86
N ASP A 142 -13.44 7.67 8.26
CA ASP A 142 -14.25 8.13 7.11
C ASP A 142 -15.15 9.27 7.58
N GLN A 143 -14.70 10.50 7.33
CA GLN A 143 -15.48 11.70 7.56
C GLN A 143 -16.50 11.75 6.42
N ILE A 144 -17.75 11.37 6.73
CA ILE A 144 -18.89 11.75 5.92
C ILE A 144 -18.96 13.29 5.98
N VAL A 145 -18.33 13.96 5.03
CA VAL A 145 -18.46 15.41 4.79
C VAL A 145 -19.28 15.65 3.54
#